data_AF-A0A5E4N9U8-F1
#
_entry.id   AF-A0A5E4N9U8-F1
#
_cell.length_a   1.000
_cell.length_b   1.000
_cell.length_c   1.000
_cell.angle_alpha   90.00
_cell.angle_beta   90.00
_cell.angle_gamma   90.00
#
_symmetry.space_group_name_H-M   'P 1'
#
loop_
_entity.id
_entity.type
_entity.pdbx_description
1 polymer ?
#
loop_
_entity_poly.entity_id
_entity_poly.type
_entity_poly.pdbx_seq_one_letter_code
_entity_poly.pdbx_strand_id
1 'polypeptide(L)' 'MENMLHKWGLKDTPQCDCGYETQTANHIVKECPIHSIQGGMEHLHKATAAATNWLTNLDIGI' A
#
# COMPACT_ATOMS: atom_id res chain seq x y z
N MET A 1 8.44 -4.73 7.55
CA MET A 1 7.67 -3.47 7.59
C MET A 1 6.33 -3.82 8.20
N GLU A 2 6.01 -3.23 9.36
CA GLU A 2 4.86 -3.60 10.19
C GLU A 2 3.55 -3.02 9.62
N ASN A 3 2.39 -3.56 10.00
CA ASN A 3 1.10 -2.95 9.69
C ASN A 3 0.88 -1.71 10.58
N MET A 4 1.24 -0.55 10.04
CA MET A 4 1.19 0.71 10.79
C MET A 4 -0.24 1.23 10.99
N LEU A 5 -1.16 0.97 10.05
CA LEU A 5 -2.54 1.44 10.18
C LEU A 5 -3.25 0.76 11.34
N HIS A 6 -3.11 -0.56 11.47
CA HIS A 6 -3.67 -1.30 12.59
C HIS A 6 -2.97 -0.94 13.91
N LYS A 7 -1.63 -0.84 13.91
CA LYS A 7 -0.85 -0.45 15.09
C LYS A 7 -1.23 0.92 15.64
N TRP A 8 -1.67 1.84 14.78
CA TRP A 8 -2.10 3.18 15.17
C TRP A 8 -3.63 3.30 15.33
N GLY A 9 -4.38 2.20 15.25
CA GLY A 9 -5.83 2.20 15.43
C GLY A 9 -6.60 2.85 14.29
N LEU A 10 -5.98 3.04 13.13
CA LEU A 10 -6.62 3.55 11.90
C LEU A 10 -7.35 2.43 11.14
N LYS A 11 -7.02 1.17 11.42
CA LYS A 11 -7.79 0.01 10.95
C LYS A 11 -8.02 -0.98 12.07
N ASP A 12 -9.22 -1.56 12.11
CA ASP A 12 -9.59 -2.59 13.09
C ASP A 12 -8.77 -3.88 12.94
N THR A 13 -8.33 -4.21 11.72
CA THR A 13 -7.58 -5.44 11.44
C THR A 13 -6.28 -5.16 10.70
N PRO A 14 -5.27 -6.04 10.85
CA PRO A 14 -4.04 -5.92 10.10
C PRO A 14 -4.16 -6.40 8.65
N GLN A 15 -5.33 -6.88 8.21
CA GLN A 15 -5.47 -7.48 6.88
C GLN A 15 -5.56 -6.40 5.79
N CYS A 16 -5.03 -6.73 4.61
CA CYS A 16 -5.26 -5.94 3.41
C CYS A 16 -6.67 -6.19 2.87
N ASP A 17 -7.23 -5.23 2.15
CA ASP A 17 -8.56 -5.34 1.54
C ASP A 17 -8.66 -6.47 0.51
N CYS A 18 -7.52 -6.91 -0.03
CA CYS A 18 -7.46 -8.08 -0.90
C CYS A 18 -7.48 -9.42 -0.14
N GLY A 19 -7.63 -9.41 1.18
CA GLY A 19 -7.62 -10.60 2.04
C GLY A 19 -6.23 -11.09 2.46
N TYR A 20 -5.16 -10.37 2.12
CA TYR A 20 -3.81 -10.72 2.57
C TYR A 20 -3.66 -10.47 4.07
N GLU A 21 -2.98 -11.36 4.78
CA GLU A 21 -2.94 -11.41 6.25
C GLU A 21 -2.42 -10.11 6.90
N THR A 22 -1.44 -9.46 6.27
CA THR A 22 -0.79 -8.26 6.81
C THR A 22 -0.61 -7.21 5.72
N GLN A 23 -1.32 -6.10 5.82
CA GLN A 23 -1.16 -4.94 4.96
C GLN A 23 0.17 -4.23 5.28
N THR A 24 1.19 -4.48 4.47
CA THR A 24 2.48 -3.78 4.52
C THR A 24 2.66 -2.91 3.29
N ALA A 25 3.54 -1.90 3.32
CA ALA A 25 3.77 -1.11 2.11
C ALA A 25 4.38 -1.96 0.98
N ASN A 26 5.22 -2.95 1.28
CA ASN A 26 5.71 -3.89 0.26
C ASN A 26 4.56 -4.62 -0.43
N HIS A 27 3.62 -5.12 0.38
CA HIS A 27 2.43 -5.78 -0.16
C HIS A 27 1.61 -4.81 -1.02
N ILE A 28 1.21 -3.65 -0.48
CA ILE A 28 0.41 -2.64 -1.21
C ILE A 28 1.05 -2.29 -2.56
N VAL A 29 2.36 -2.07 -2.57
CA VAL A 29 3.09 -1.51 -3.72
C VAL A 29 3.40 -2.58 -4.78
N LYS A 30 3.76 -3.79 -4.37
CA LYS A 30 4.31 -4.82 -5.27
C LYS A 30 3.41 -6.02 -5.51
N GLU A 31 2.59 -6.39 -4.53
CA GLU A 31 1.94 -7.70 -4.49
C GLU A 31 0.41 -7.60 -4.48
N CYS A 32 -0.13 -6.49 -3.99
CA CYS A 32 -1.57 -6.32 -3.81
C CYS A 32 -2.26 -6.28 -5.18
N PRO A 33 -3.21 -7.20 -5.45
CA PRO A 33 -3.91 -7.23 -6.74
C PRO A 33 -4.84 -6.02 -6.92
N ILE A 34 -5.21 -5.34 -5.83
CA ILE A 34 -6.08 -4.16 -5.86
C ILE A 34 -5.26 -2.88 -6.06
N HIS A 35 -4.14 -2.77 -5.35
CA HIS A 35 -3.42 -1.50 -5.20
C HIS A 35 -2.05 -1.44 -5.85
N SER A 36 -1.46 -2.56 -6.30
CA SER A 36 -0.08 -2.54 -6.78
C SER A 36 0.15 -1.59 -7.95
N ILE A 37 1.37 -1.05 -8.01
CA ILE A 37 1.82 -0.12 -9.03
C ILE A 37 2.89 -0.80 -9.89
N GLN A 38 2.77 -0.66 -11.21
CA GLN A 38 3.81 -1.10 -12.14
C GLN A 38 5.13 -0.34 -11.86
N GLY A 39 6.22 -1.10 -11.71
CA GLY A 39 7.53 -0.60 -11.28
C GLY A 39 7.76 -0.61 -9.76
N GLY A 40 6.71 -0.89 -8.98
CA GLY A 40 6.79 -1.15 -7.54
C GLY A 40 7.54 -0.07 -6.75
N MET A 41 8.32 -0.52 -5.76
CA MET A 41 9.05 0.39 -4.86
C MET A 41 10.09 1.25 -5.57
N GLU A 42 10.64 0.81 -6.70
CA GLU A 42 11.64 1.59 -7.43
C GLU A 42 11.05 2.92 -7.93
N HIS A 43 9.82 2.88 -8.44
CA HIS A 43 9.11 4.07 -8.89
C HIS A 43 8.78 5.03 -7.74
N LEU A 44 8.42 4.48 -6.57
CA LEU A 44 8.17 5.28 -5.37
C LEU A 44 9.43 5.95 -4.86
N HIS A 45 10.56 5.23 -4.79
CA HIS A 45 11.83 5.81 -4.36
C HIS A 45 12.30 6.95 -5.28
N LYS A 46 11.97 6.86 -6.57
CA LYS A 46 12.28 7.89 -7.57
C LYS A 46 11.25 9.01 -7.64
N ALA A 47 10.15 8.92 -6.88
CA ALA A 47 9.01 9.84 -6.93
C ALA A 47 8.59 10.15 -8.38
N THR A 48 8.52 9.11 -9.24
CA THR A 48 8.15 9.30 -10.65
C THR A 48 6.75 9.87 -10.75
N ALA A 49 6.42 10.53 -11.86
CA ALA A 49 5.07 11.06 -12.07
C ALA A 49 3.97 9.98 -11.91
N ALA A 50 4.26 8.75 -12.37
CA ALA A 50 3.38 7.61 -12.19
C ALA A 50 3.20 7.23 -10.71
N ALA A 51 4.29 7.17 -9.93
CA ALA A 51 4.24 6.91 -8.50
C ALA A 51 3.50 8.00 -7.71
N THR A 52 3.73 9.27 -8.03
CA THR A 52 3.06 10.39 -7.36
C THR A 52 1.57 10.40 -7.68
N ASN A 53 1.19 10.18 -8.95
CA ASN A 53 -0.22 10.05 -9.34
C ASN A 53 -0.88 8.87 -8.63
N TRP A 54 -0.24 7.71 -8.62
CA TRP A 54 -0.72 6.53 -7.91
C TRP A 54 -0.92 6.79 -6.41
N LEU A 55 0.07 7.37 -5.72
CA LEU A 55 -0.04 7.74 -4.30
C LEU A 55 -1.20 8.71 -4.04
N THR A 56 -1.43 9.67 -4.93
CA THR A 56 -2.50 10.66 -4.78
C THR A 56 -3.89 10.03 -4.90
N ASN A 57 -4.01 8.94 -5.65
CA ASN A 57 -5.25 8.21 -5.86
C ASN A 57 -5.33 6.91 -5.04
N LEU A 58 -4.35 6.66 -4.17
CA LEU A 58 -4.31 5.47 -3.34
C LEU A 58 -5.33 5.62 -2.20
N ASP A 59 -6.45 4.91 -2.31
CA ASP A 59 -7.45 4.79 -1.26
C ASP A 59 -7.25 3.46 -0.51
N ILE A 60 -6.73 3.53 0.72
CA ILE A 60 -6.43 2.34 1.54
C ILE A 60 -7.41 2.14 2.72
N GLY A 61 -8.60 2.74 2.61
CA GLY A 61 -9.71 2.58 3.57
C GLY A 61 -9.31 2.97 4.99
N ILE A 62 -8.95 4.24 5.18
CA ILE A 62 -8.55 4.86 6.45
C ILE A 62 -9.72 5.60 7.10
#